data_AF-A0A522PUC4-F1
#
_entry.id   AF-A0A522PUC4-F1
#
_cell.length_a   1.000
_cell.length_b   1.000
_cell.length_c   1.000
_cell.angle_alpha   90.00
_cell.angle_beta   90.00
_cell.angle_gamma   90.00
#
_symmetry.space_group_name_H-M   'P 1'
#
loop_
_entity.id
_entity.type
_entity.pdbx_description
1 polymer ?
#
loop_
_entity_poly.entity_id
_entity_poly.type
_entity_poly.pdbx_seq_one_letter_code
_entity_poly.pdbx_strand_id
1 'polypeptide(L)'
;MSSANTDSNTGKLMINVFDGARQPMLQDAEVLIRVIDGKQEKQFEGKYKGSNIACEDLPFYDNFGDNYTILVTADGYCDAGFTPVKITRNAWHHIDLMLVPKEGTFNFAKASWDGLRASHHQLLQLLSSGVASETVAKDRYDDLRENQAATLAAFLNITTAMEAIYLPVGTPLDYLKEIIWDEMAQDRFFAYADKRLIDQVVQAAHHGKFAPEFGSGLFHPGATRSYKQIQFGEANVQLTFHEGDTKQIDGVDCVKVEPDIDYYKDLGAHALLEVIPNAITGGLTNPKEVYVLRWIAGRHAGVPEFNPLYIIV
;
A
#
# COMPACT_ATOMS: atom_id res chain seq x y z
N MET A 1 -34.74 3.37 -45.53
CA MET A 1 -34.40 3.05 -44.13
C MET A 1 -32.89 2.92 -44.07
N SER A 2 -32.21 3.96 -43.59
CA SER A 2 -30.75 3.99 -43.43
C SER A 2 -30.45 3.90 -41.95
N SER A 3 -29.53 3.01 -41.62
CA SER A 3 -29.03 2.64 -40.29
C SER A 3 -28.57 3.85 -39.47
N ALA A 4 -29.12 4.01 -38.26
CA ALA A 4 -28.48 4.73 -37.18
C ALA A 4 -27.93 3.70 -36.19
N ASN A 5 -26.74 3.20 -36.46
CA ASN A 5 -25.93 2.59 -35.41
C ASN A 5 -25.22 3.76 -34.73
N THR A 6 -25.84 4.35 -33.72
CA THR A 6 -25.19 5.31 -32.83
C THR A 6 -24.23 4.52 -31.95
N ASP A 7 -23.02 4.26 -32.45
CA ASP A 7 -21.92 3.84 -31.59
C ASP A 7 -21.70 5.00 -30.60
N SER A 8 -22.26 4.87 -29.40
CA SER A 8 -22.08 5.86 -28.35
C SER A 8 -20.59 5.96 -28.05
N ASN A 9 -20.03 7.17 -28.12
CA ASN A 9 -18.63 7.43 -27.82
C ASN A 9 -18.44 7.48 -26.29
N THR A 10 -18.78 6.39 -25.63
CA THR A 10 -18.80 6.24 -24.17
C THR A 10 -17.92 5.09 -23.71
N GLY A 11 -17.51 5.13 -22.45
CA GLY A 11 -16.85 4.04 -21.74
C GLY A 11 -17.69 3.55 -20.58
N LYS A 12 -17.31 2.39 -20.04
CA LYS A 12 -18.05 1.72 -18.96
C LYS A 12 -17.15 1.46 -17.77
N LEU A 13 -17.67 1.67 -16.57
CA LEU A 13 -16.96 1.45 -15.32
C LEU A 13 -17.84 0.66 -14.35
N MET A 14 -17.28 -0.40 -13.79
CA MET A 14 -17.82 -1.10 -12.63
C MET A 14 -17.02 -0.69 -11.40
N ILE A 15 -17.70 -0.09 -10.42
CA ILE A 15 -17.13 0.28 -9.13
C ILE A 15 -17.56 -0.79 -8.13
N ASN A 16 -16.58 -1.49 -7.56
CA ASN A 16 -16.81 -2.47 -6.51
C ASN A 16 -16.36 -1.89 -5.16
N VAL A 17 -17.21 -1.98 -4.15
CA VAL A 17 -16.94 -1.45 -2.80
C VAL A 17 -16.78 -2.59 -1.82
N PHE A 18 -15.67 -2.58 -1.09
CA PHE A 18 -15.27 -3.58 -0.09
C PHE A 18 -15.14 -2.95 1.29
N ASP A 19 -15.28 -3.75 2.33
CA ASP A 19 -14.99 -3.36 3.72
C ASP A 19 -13.53 -3.64 4.12
N GLY A 20 -13.16 -3.25 5.34
CA GLY A 20 -11.83 -3.50 5.90
C GLY A 20 -11.46 -4.99 6.08
N ALA A 21 -12.45 -5.89 6.04
CA ALA A 21 -12.27 -7.34 6.01
C ALA A 21 -12.15 -7.91 4.58
N ARG A 22 -12.10 -7.03 3.57
CA ARG A 22 -12.02 -7.35 2.13
C ARG A 22 -13.24 -8.13 1.65
N GLN A 23 -14.36 -7.98 2.32
CA GLN A 23 -15.64 -8.51 1.87
C GLN A 23 -16.38 -7.44 1.09
N PRO A 24 -17.18 -7.80 0.06
CA PRO A 24 -18.06 -6.84 -0.58
C PRO A 24 -18.94 -6.16 0.48
N MET A 25 -19.06 -4.84 0.39
CA MET A 25 -19.81 -4.06 1.37
C MET A 25 -21.27 -4.54 1.45
N LEU A 26 -21.84 -4.54 2.66
CA LEU A 26 -23.19 -5.05 2.90
C LEU A 26 -24.22 -4.30 2.06
N GLN A 27 -25.28 -5.01 1.64
CA GLN A 27 -26.27 -4.47 0.70
C GLN A 27 -27.07 -3.29 1.25
N ASP A 28 -27.14 -3.12 2.57
CA ASP A 28 -27.85 -2.05 3.24
C ASP A 28 -26.98 -0.80 3.50
N ALA A 29 -25.65 -0.91 3.35
CA ALA A 29 -24.75 0.23 3.43
C ALA A 29 -25.02 1.19 2.27
N GLU A 30 -25.30 2.46 2.60
CA GLU A 30 -25.45 3.52 1.61
C GLU A 30 -24.10 4.20 1.38
N VAL A 31 -23.66 4.22 0.13
CA VAL A 31 -22.42 4.89 -0.30
C VAL A 31 -22.76 6.04 -1.23
N LEU A 32 -22.06 7.17 -1.09
CA LEU A 32 -22.06 8.24 -2.07
C LEU A 32 -20.87 8.04 -3.01
N ILE A 33 -21.14 8.03 -4.31
CA ILE A 33 -20.15 7.87 -5.35
C ILE A 33 -20.04 9.15 -6.15
N ARG A 34 -18.82 9.57 -6.46
CA ARG A 34 -18.52 10.64 -7.42
C ARG A 34 -17.55 10.12 -8.47
N VAL A 35 -17.85 10.40 -9.73
CA VAL A 35 -16.99 10.10 -10.88
C VAL A 35 -16.68 11.41 -11.58
N ILE A 36 -15.40 11.75 -11.63
CA ILE A 36 -14.88 13.01 -12.16
C ILE A 36 -13.93 12.66 -13.30
N ASP A 37 -14.08 13.30 -14.45
CA ASP A 37 -13.20 13.05 -15.60
C ASP A 37 -11.84 13.77 -15.48
N GLY A 38 -10.93 13.51 -16.42
CA GLY A 38 -9.61 14.14 -16.41
C GLY A 38 -9.62 15.65 -16.70
N LYS A 39 -10.77 16.22 -17.08
CA LYS A 39 -11.00 17.66 -17.24
C LYS A 39 -11.59 18.30 -15.97
N GLN A 40 -11.75 17.53 -14.90
CA GLN A 40 -12.35 17.94 -13.64
C GLN A 40 -13.86 18.20 -13.72
N GLU A 41 -14.54 17.64 -14.73
CA GLU A 41 -15.99 17.70 -14.83
C GLU A 41 -16.61 16.49 -14.10
N LYS A 42 -17.62 16.76 -13.27
CA LYS A 42 -18.38 15.73 -12.56
C LYS A 42 -19.32 15.04 -13.53
N GLN A 43 -18.97 13.81 -13.93
CA GLN A 43 -19.77 13.00 -14.85
C GLN A 43 -20.88 12.23 -14.14
N PHE A 44 -20.69 11.90 -12.87
CA PHE A 44 -21.68 11.18 -12.08
C PHE A 44 -21.56 11.48 -10.59
N GLU A 45 -22.72 11.60 -9.93
CA GLU A 45 -22.83 11.64 -8.47
C GLU A 45 -24.15 11.02 -8.03
N GLY A 46 -24.11 10.13 -7.04
CA GLY A 46 -25.32 9.51 -6.52
C GLY A 46 -25.08 8.65 -5.30
N LYS A 47 -26.18 8.41 -4.56
CA LYS A 47 -26.22 7.48 -3.43
C LYS A 47 -26.67 6.11 -3.91
N TYR A 48 -25.95 5.08 -3.49
CA TYR A 48 -26.19 3.70 -3.90
C TYR A 48 -26.20 2.78 -2.70
N LYS A 49 -26.95 1.69 -2.84
CA LYS A 49 -26.95 0.56 -1.91
C LYS A 49 -26.34 -0.65 -2.61
N GLY A 50 -25.54 -1.42 -1.87
CA GLY A 50 -24.82 -2.55 -2.41
C GLY A 50 -23.38 -2.24 -2.81
N SER A 51 -22.68 -3.30 -3.17
CA SER A 51 -21.23 -3.32 -3.36
C SER A 51 -20.77 -3.22 -4.80
N ASN A 52 -21.67 -3.17 -5.79
CA ASN A 52 -21.31 -3.11 -7.21
C ASN A 52 -22.16 -2.04 -7.91
N ILE A 53 -21.51 -1.06 -8.53
CA ILE A 53 -22.16 0.08 -9.17
C ILE A 53 -21.66 0.21 -10.61
N ALA A 54 -22.58 0.12 -11.55
CA ALA A 54 -22.32 0.25 -12.98
C ALA A 54 -22.51 1.71 -13.45
N CYS A 55 -21.52 2.24 -14.17
CA CYS A 55 -21.59 3.49 -14.91
C CYS A 55 -21.37 3.18 -16.39
N GLU A 56 -22.41 3.24 -17.23
CA GLU A 56 -22.33 2.76 -18.62
C GLU A 56 -22.13 3.85 -19.69
N ASP A 57 -22.33 5.12 -19.31
CA ASP A 57 -22.37 6.25 -20.24
C ASP A 57 -21.30 7.30 -19.92
N LEU A 58 -20.10 6.88 -19.51
CA LEU A 58 -19.00 7.80 -19.23
C LEU A 58 -18.47 8.39 -20.53
N PRO A 59 -18.34 9.72 -20.68
CA PRO A 59 -17.78 10.32 -21.89
C PRO A 59 -16.37 9.81 -22.24
N PHE A 60 -16.11 9.57 -23.52
CA PHE A 60 -14.77 9.24 -24.01
C PHE A 60 -14.23 10.35 -24.93
N TYR A 61 -13.04 10.85 -24.64
CA TYR A 61 -12.44 12.04 -25.28
C TYR A 61 -11.20 11.75 -26.13
N ASP A 62 -10.63 10.54 -26.04
CA ASP A 62 -9.35 10.14 -26.65
C ASP A 62 -8.19 11.08 -26.27
N ASN A 63 -8.16 11.50 -25.00
CA ASN A 63 -7.13 12.39 -24.44
C ASN A 63 -7.05 12.27 -22.91
N PHE A 64 -6.39 13.23 -22.24
CA PHE A 64 -6.24 13.22 -20.78
C PHE A 64 -7.58 13.23 -20.03
N GLY A 65 -8.68 13.68 -20.66
CA GLY A 65 -10.03 13.63 -20.11
C GLY A 65 -10.50 12.21 -19.77
N ASP A 66 -9.90 11.18 -20.35
CA ASP A 66 -10.24 9.78 -20.08
C ASP A 66 -9.59 9.22 -18.81
N ASN A 67 -8.82 10.02 -18.08
CA ASN A 67 -8.24 9.65 -16.79
C ASN A 67 -9.20 10.06 -15.66
N TYR A 68 -10.07 9.15 -15.27
CA TYR A 68 -11.12 9.42 -14.29
C TYR A 68 -10.64 9.29 -12.85
N THR A 69 -11.18 10.13 -11.97
CA THR A 69 -11.08 10.02 -10.52
C THR A 69 -12.40 9.49 -9.96
N ILE A 70 -12.31 8.42 -9.17
CA ILE A 70 -13.46 7.79 -8.52
C ILE A 70 -13.35 8.01 -7.02
N LEU A 71 -14.40 8.54 -6.39
CA LEU A 71 -14.47 8.77 -4.95
C LEU A 71 -15.70 8.06 -4.38
N VAL A 72 -15.52 7.41 -3.24
CA VAL A 72 -16.58 6.74 -2.49
C VAL A 72 -16.51 7.18 -1.03
N THR A 73 -17.65 7.60 -0.49
CA THR A 73 -17.79 8.02 0.90
C THR A 73 -18.99 7.32 1.53
N ALA A 74 -18.92 6.98 2.82
CA ALA A 74 -20.04 6.41 3.55
C ALA A 74 -20.03 6.84 5.03
N ASP A 75 -21.21 6.97 5.63
CA ASP A 75 -21.33 7.37 7.03
C ASP A 75 -20.67 6.33 7.95
N GLY A 76 -19.77 6.80 8.83
CA GLY A 76 -19.01 5.93 9.74
C GLY A 76 -17.73 5.32 9.15
N TYR A 77 -17.42 5.57 7.87
CA TYR A 77 -16.23 5.05 7.20
C TYR A 77 -15.27 6.17 6.80
N CYS A 78 -13.99 5.82 6.68
CA CYS A 78 -13.01 6.65 5.97
C CYS A 78 -13.32 6.63 4.48
N ASP A 79 -13.22 7.79 3.84
CA ASP A 79 -13.41 7.94 2.40
C ASP A 79 -12.29 7.22 1.64
N ALA A 80 -12.61 6.74 0.44
CA ALA A 80 -11.65 6.11 -0.45
C ALA A 80 -11.80 6.62 -1.88
N GLY A 81 -10.71 6.59 -2.62
CA GLY A 81 -10.72 6.95 -4.03
C GLY A 81 -9.53 6.38 -4.78
N PHE A 82 -9.59 6.51 -6.10
CA PHE A 82 -8.51 6.11 -6.97
C PHE A 82 -8.44 7.01 -8.21
N THR A 83 -7.22 7.34 -8.62
CA THR A 83 -6.94 8.04 -9.87
C THR A 83 -5.54 7.68 -10.37
N PRO A 84 -5.32 7.63 -11.70
CA PRO A 84 -6.33 7.67 -12.75
C PRO A 84 -6.93 6.29 -13.00
N VAL A 85 -8.25 6.22 -13.22
CA VAL A 85 -8.89 5.11 -13.92
C VAL A 85 -8.99 5.48 -15.40
N LYS A 86 -8.13 4.91 -16.23
CA LYS A 86 -8.09 5.22 -17.67
C LYS A 86 -9.21 4.51 -18.43
N ILE A 87 -10.28 5.25 -18.74
CA ILE A 87 -11.41 4.75 -19.50
C ILE A 87 -11.06 4.61 -20.99
N THR A 88 -11.60 3.58 -21.63
CA THR A 88 -11.46 3.35 -23.07
C THR A 88 -12.83 3.11 -23.70
N ARG A 89 -12.96 3.47 -24.98
CA ARG A 89 -14.21 3.36 -25.74
C ARG A 89 -14.77 1.94 -25.70
N ASN A 90 -16.06 1.81 -25.39
CA ASN A 90 -16.84 0.56 -25.46
C ASN A 90 -16.26 -0.62 -24.65
N ALA A 91 -15.44 -0.35 -23.64
CA ALA A 91 -14.85 -1.38 -22.78
C ALA A 91 -15.31 -1.19 -21.33
N TRP A 92 -15.48 -2.31 -20.63
CA TRP A 92 -15.64 -2.33 -19.18
C TRP A 92 -14.30 -2.18 -18.49
N HIS A 93 -14.24 -1.20 -17.61
CA HIS A 93 -13.18 -1.04 -16.62
C HIS A 93 -13.71 -1.42 -15.25
N HIS A 94 -12.83 -1.89 -14.39
CA HIS A 94 -13.17 -2.28 -13.03
C HIS A 94 -12.27 -1.55 -12.05
N ILE A 95 -12.85 -1.04 -10.98
CA ILE A 95 -12.12 -0.50 -9.84
C ILE A 95 -12.69 -1.09 -8.56
N ASP A 96 -11.79 -1.56 -7.70
CA ASP A 96 -12.13 -2.03 -6.37
C ASP A 96 -11.68 -0.98 -5.36
N LEU A 97 -12.63 -0.47 -4.58
CA LEU A 97 -12.40 0.53 -3.53
C LEU A 97 -12.74 -0.07 -2.17
N MET A 98 -11.99 0.32 -1.14
CA MET A 98 -12.17 -0.19 0.21
C MET A 98 -12.51 0.93 1.18
N LEU A 99 -13.63 0.78 1.88
CA LEU A 99 -14.03 1.66 2.98
C LEU A 99 -13.74 0.97 4.31
N VAL A 100 -12.94 1.60 5.16
CA VAL A 100 -12.64 1.12 6.51
C VAL A 100 -13.41 1.95 7.55
N PRO A 101 -13.93 1.35 8.63
CA PRO A 101 -14.60 2.12 9.68
C PRO A 101 -13.65 3.16 10.28
N LYS A 102 -14.14 4.37 10.57
CA LYS A 102 -13.32 5.45 11.19
C LYS A 102 -12.70 4.99 12.50
N GLU A 103 -13.51 4.33 13.33
CA GLU A 103 -13.11 3.74 14.61
C GLU A 103 -12.68 2.26 14.50
N GLY A 104 -12.38 1.79 13.28
CA GLY A 104 -12.01 0.40 13.04
C GLY A 104 -10.72 0.00 13.76
N THR A 105 -10.60 -1.26 14.12
CA THR A 105 -9.47 -1.81 14.87
C THR A 105 -8.75 -2.87 14.05
N PHE A 106 -7.45 -3.07 14.32
CA PHE A 106 -6.69 -4.14 13.67
C PHE A 106 -7.07 -5.49 14.28
N ASN A 107 -7.37 -6.45 13.41
CA ASN A 107 -7.58 -7.84 13.81
C ASN A 107 -6.44 -8.71 13.25
N PHE A 108 -5.54 -9.12 14.15
CA PHE A 108 -4.36 -9.94 13.86
C PHE A 108 -4.60 -11.45 13.99
N ALA A 109 -5.84 -11.94 13.92
CA ALA A 109 -6.13 -13.36 14.08
C ALA A 109 -5.37 -14.27 13.09
N LYS A 110 -5.05 -13.75 11.89
CA LYS A 110 -4.26 -14.46 10.87
C LYS A 110 -2.74 -14.30 11.05
N ALA A 111 -2.30 -13.41 11.94
CA ALA A 111 -0.90 -13.16 12.28
C ALA A 111 -0.56 -13.73 13.68
N SER A 112 -1.11 -14.89 14.05
CA SER A 112 -0.69 -15.57 15.28
C SER A 112 0.71 -16.18 15.12
N TRP A 113 1.48 -16.29 16.21
CA TRP A 113 2.82 -16.89 16.17
C TRP A 113 2.83 -18.29 15.54
N ASP A 114 1.89 -19.15 15.93
CA ASP A 114 1.77 -20.50 15.36
C ASP A 114 1.35 -20.46 13.88
N GLY A 115 0.53 -19.47 13.48
CA GLY A 115 0.18 -19.22 12.08
C GLY A 115 1.40 -18.82 11.24
N LEU A 116 2.24 -17.92 11.76
CA LEU A 116 3.51 -17.54 11.15
C LEU A 116 4.45 -18.74 11.05
N ARG A 117 4.53 -19.56 12.11
CA ARG A 117 5.34 -20.78 12.11
C ARG A 117 4.90 -21.77 11.04
N ALA A 118 3.60 -21.87 10.78
CA ALA A 118 3.05 -22.81 9.81
C ALA A 118 3.16 -22.37 8.36
N SER A 119 3.16 -21.05 8.07
CA SER A 119 3.01 -20.55 6.69
C SER A 119 3.89 -19.38 6.27
N HIS A 120 4.60 -18.72 7.20
CA HIS A 120 5.40 -17.51 6.93
C HIS A 120 6.81 -17.65 7.53
N HIS A 121 7.54 -18.69 7.11
CA HIS A 121 8.85 -19.04 7.69
C HIS A 121 9.90 -17.93 7.61
N GLN A 122 9.91 -17.14 6.53
CA GLN A 122 10.85 -16.02 6.38
C GLN A 122 10.59 -14.91 7.39
N LEU A 123 9.31 -14.54 7.57
CA LEU A 123 8.92 -13.56 8.58
C LEU A 123 9.20 -14.08 9.99
N LEU A 124 8.91 -15.35 10.26
CA LEU A 124 9.23 -15.98 11.54
C LEU A 124 10.75 -15.98 11.81
N GLN A 125 11.57 -16.28 10.80
CA GLN A 125 13.02 -16.24 10.91
C GLN A 125 13.49 -14.83 11.27
N LEU A 126 13.00 -13.81 10.57
CA LEU A 126 13.35 -12.42 10.85
C LEU A 126 12.93 -11.99 12.27
N LEU A 127 11.74 -12.37 12.73
CA LEU A 127 11.25 -12.11 14.08
C LEU A 127 12.05 -12.87 15.16
N SER A 128 12.66 -14.00 14.81
CA SER A 128 13.44 -14.84 15.73
C SER A 128 14.94 -14.52 15.73
N SER A 129 15.41 -13.69 14.79
CA SER A 129 16.81 -13.31 14.73
C SER A 129 17.24 -12.46 15.92
N GLY A 130 18.48 -12.66 16.37
CA GLY A 130 19.09 -11.84 17.42
C GLY A 130 18.58 -12.11 18.85
N VAL A 131 17.75 -13.15 19.05
CA VAL A 131 17.28 -13.55 20.39
C VAL A 131 17.81 -14.92 20.81
N ALA A 132 17.86 -15.14 22.13
CA ALA A 132 18.45 -16.35 22.71
C ALA A 132 17.59 -17.61 22.54
N SER A 133 16.28 -17.48 22.31
CA SER A 133 15.37 -18.62 22.12
C SER A 133 14.09 -18.20 21.42
N GLU A 134 13.38 -19.18 20.87
CA GLU A 134 12.07 -18.98 20.24
C GLU A 134 11.04 -18.41 21.22
N THR A 135 11.06 -18.80 22.50
CA THR A 135 10.18 -18.23 23.53
C THR A 135 10.36 -16.72 23.64
N VAL A 136 11.60 -16.24 23.66
CA VAL A 136 11.89 -14.79 23.73
C VAL A 136 11.40 -14.07 22.47
N ALA A 137 11.54 -14.68 21.29
CA ALA A 137 11.04 -14.11 20.05
C ALA A 137 9.50 -13.98 20.08
N LYS A 138 8.83 -15.05 20.51
CA LYS A 138 7.38 -15.09 20.65
C LYS A 138 6.87 -14.06 21.65
N ASP A 139 7.51 -13.97 22.82
CA ASP A 139 7.09 -13.02 23.86
C ASP A 139 7.21 -11.56 23.37
N ARG A 140 8.28 -11.22 22.64
CA ARG A 140 8.42 -9.90 22.01
C ARG A 140 7.35 -9.62 20.96
N TYR A 141 7.07 -10.61 20.11
CA TYR A 141 6.04 -10.49 19.08
C TYR A 141 4.64 -10.32 19.69
N ASP A 142 4.32 -11.08 20.73
CA ASP A 142 3.04 -10.98 21.43
C ASP A 142 2.89 -9.63 22.15
N ASP A 143 3.96 -9.13 22.78
CA ASP A 143 3.96 -7.78 23.35
C ASP A 143 3.70 -6.70 22.28
N LEU A 144 4.36 -6.80 21.13
CA LEU A 144 4.13 -5.91 20.00
C LEU A 144 2.66 -5.98 19.51
N ARG A 145 2.11 -7.19 19.39
CA ARG A 145 0.73 -7.43 18.95
C ARG A 145 -0.32 -6.90 19.94
N GLU A 146 -0.06 -6.98 21.23
CA GLU A 146 -1.01 -6.61 22.28
C GLU A 146 -0.93 -5.12 22.64
N ASN A 147 0.27 -4.55 22.66
CA ASN A 147 0.51 -3.21 23.18
C ASN A 147 0.82 -2.18 22.09
N GLN A 148 1.15 -2.59 20.87
CA GLN A 148 1.61 -1.70 19.79
C GLN A 148 1.00 -2.05 18.42
N ALA A 149 -0.33 -2.19 18.36
CA ALA A 149 -1.06 -2.62 17.17
C ALA A 149 -0.72 -1.85 15.88
N ALA A 150 -0.56 -0.52 15.95
CA ALA A 150 -0.19 0.28 14.77
C ALA A 150 1.22 -0.06 14.27
N THR A 151 2.20 -0.20 15.18
CA THR A 151 3.58 -0.62 14.85
C THR A 151 3.59 -2.01 14.20
N LEU A 152 2.81 -2.97 14.74
CA LEU A 152 2.71 -4.30 14.13
C LEU A 152 2.08 -4.22 12.72
N ALA A 153 1.00 -3.45 12.55
CA ALA A 153 0.35 -3.29 11.26
C ALA A 153 1.29 -2.67 10.22
N ALA A 154 2.08 -1.67 10.60
CA ALA A 154 3.10 -1.06 9.75
C ALA A 154 4.16 -2.07 9.33
N PHE A 155 4.72 -2.80 10.29
CA PHE A 155 5.70 -3.85 10.04
C PHE A 155 5.17 -4.92 9.08
N LEU A 156 3.95 -5.41 9.29
CA LEU A 156 3.32 -6.41 8.43
C LEU A 156 3.04 -5.86 7.02
N ASN A 157 2.60 -4.60 6.91
CA ASN A 157 2.42 -3.95 5.61
C ASN A 157 3.74 -3.88 4.84
N ILE A 158 4.80 -3.40 5.49
CA ILE A 158 6.11 -3.20 4.86
C ILE A 158 6.73 -4.54 4.48
N THR A 159 6.72 -5.54 5.36
CA THR A 159 7.32 -6.86 5.06
C THR A 159 6.56 -7.62 3.97
N THR A 160 5.22 -7.58 3.99
CA THR A 160 4.39 -8.14 2.89
C THR A 160 4.66 -7.43 1.57
N ALA A 161 4.83 -6.11 1.62
CA ALA A 161 5.17 -5.33 0.44
C ALA A 161 6.55 -5.68 -0.10
N MET A 162 7.55 -5.83 0.78
CA MET A 162 8.91 -6.22 0.44
C MET A 162 8.95 -7.62 -0.19
N GLU A 163 8.23 -8.60 0.35
CA GLU A 163 8.16 -9.96 -0.21
C GLU A 163 7.63 -9.98 -1.65
N ALA A 164 6.77 -9.03 -2.02
CA ALA A 164 6.23 -8.92 -3.37
C ALA A 164 7.12 -8.14 -4.36
N ILE A 165 8.20 -7.51 -3.89
CA ILE A 165 9.10 -6.71 -4.74
C ILE A 165 10.24 -7.59 -5.25
N TYR A 166 10.19 -7.94 -6.54
CA TYR A 166 11.28 -8.67 -7.18
C TYR A 166 12.47 -7.76 -7.50
N LEU A 167 13.62 -8.08 -6.93
CA LEU A 167 14.93 -7.56 -7.27
C LEU A 167 15.59 -8.46 -8.33
N PRO A 168 16.75 -8.09 -8.91
CA PRO A 168 17.48 -9.00 -9.80
C PRO A 168 17.80 -10.34 -9.15
N VAL A 169 18.03 -10.35 -7.83
CA VAL A 169 18.16 -11.56 -7.01
C VAL A 169 17.30 -11.42 -5.76
N GLY A 170 16.24 -12.24 -5.67
CA GLY A 170 15.34 -12.30 -4.53
C GLY A 170 14.46 -11.06 -4.39
N THR A 171 14.16 -10.70 -3.16
CA THR A 171 13.29 -9.62 -2.71
C THR A 171 13.99 -8.83 -1.61
N PRO A 172 13.62 -7.58 -1.30
CA PRO A 172 14.20 -6.87 -0.18
C PRO A 172 14.14 -7.64 1.15
N LEU A 173 13.08 -8.43 1.38
CA LEU A 173 12.91 -9.22 2.60
C LEU A 173 13.98 -10.31 2.75
N ASP A 174 14.49 -10.86 1.64
CA ASP A 174 15.54 -11.91 1.63
C ASP A 174 16.87 -11.44 2.22
N TYR A 175 17.10 -10.12 2.22
CA TYR A 175 18.35 -9.52 2.68
C TYR A 175 18.29 -9.11 4.15
N LEU A 176 17.11 -8.98 4.75
CA LEU A 176 16.99 -8.63 6.17
C LEU A 176 17.52 -9.77 7.04
N LYS A 177 18.35 -9.41 8.04
CA LYS A 177 18.98 -10.37 8.95
C LYS A 177 18.46 -10.25 10.36
N GLU A 178 18.29 -9.04 10.87
CA GLU A 178 17.88 -8.81 12.27
C GLU A 178 17.12 -7.48 12.38
N ILE A 179 15.95 -7.50 13.02
CA ILE A 179 15.17 -6.29 13.31
C ILE A 179 15.79 -5.56 14.50
N ILE A 180 15.83 -4.23 14.43
CA ILE A 180 16.16 -3.36 15.57
C ILE A 180 14.84 -3.01 16.28
N TRP A 181 14.43 -3.88 17.20
CA TRP A 181 13.13 -3.84 17.86
C TRP A 181 12.82 -2.51 18.56
N ASP A 182 13.82 -1.92 19.23
CA ASP A 182 13.66 -0.67 19.99
C ASP A 182 13.45 0.57 19.11
N GLU A 183 13.61 0.43 17.79
CA GLU A 183 13.44 1.50 16.80
C GLU A 183 12.22 1.27 15.87
N MET A 184 11.32 0.35 16.22
CA MET A 184 10.07 0.17 15.46
C MET A 184 9.08 1.31 15.73
N ALA A 185 8.37 1.74 14.68
CA ALA A 185 7.37 2.79 14.76
C ALA A 185 6.13 2.48 13.89
N GLN A 186 5.11 3.32 13.97
CA GLN A 186 3.84 3.11 13.24
C GLN A 186 3.92 3.33 11.72
N ASP A 187 5.05 3.80 11.21
CA ASP A 187 5.30 4.14 9.81
C ASP A 187 6.52 3.44 9.20
N ARG A 188 7.40 2.89 10.05
CA ARG A 188 8.70 2.33 9.66
C ARG A 188 9.23 1.36 10.70
N PHE A 189 10.30 0.65 10.33
CA PHE A 189 11.17 -0.01 11.29
C PHE A 189 12.61 0.08 10.81
N PHE A 190 13.55 -0.37 11.65
CA PHE A 190 14.94 -0.52 11.26
C PHE A 190 15.36 -1.97 11.35
N ALA A 191 16.26 -2.37 10.46
CA ALA A 191 16.85 -3.70 10.46
C ALA A 191 18.31 -3.63 10.00
N TYR A 192 19.10 -4.62 10.37
CA TYR A 192 20.34 -4.93 9.70
C TYR A 192 20.05 -5.84 8.51
N ALA A 193 20.52 -5.42 7.33
CA ALA A 193 20.38 -6.16 6.10
C ALA A 193 21.74 -6.43 5.47
N ASP A 194 21.88 -7.57 4.81
CA ASP A 194 23.06 -7.89 3.99
C ASP A 194 23.34 -6.74 3.00
N LYS A 195 24.58 -6.23 3.01
CA LYS A 195 24.97 -5.06 2.19
C LYS A 195 24.67 -5.22 0.70
N ARG A 196 24.57 -6.44 0.19
CA ARG A 196 24.18 -6.74 -1.19
C ARG A 196 22.81 -6.18 -1.57
N LEU A 197 21.93 -5.92 -0.60
CA LEU A 197 20.63 -5.28 -0.83
C LEU A 197 20.79 -3.95 -1.57
N ILE A 198 21.81 -3.15 -1.21
CA ILE A 198 22.07 -1.85 -1.84
C ILE A 198 22.27 -2.03 -3.35
N ASP A 199 23.16 -2.94 -3.74
CA ASP A 199 23.47 -3.19 -5.15
C ASP A 199 22.25 -3.70 -5.93
N GLN A 200 21.41 -4.52 -5.28
CA GLN A 200 20.18 -5.02 -5.89
C GLN A 200 19.15 -3.91 -6.11
N VAL A 201 18.98 -3.00 -5.14
CA VAL A 201 18.05 -1.88 -5.25
C VAL A 201 18.55 -0.86 -6.28
N VAL A 202 19.85 -0.58 -6.33
CA VAL A 202 20.47 0.26 -7.38
C VAL A 202 20.20 -0.33 -8.76
N GLN A 203 20.41 -1.63 -8.96
CA GLN A 203 20.11 -2.29 -10.22
C GLN A 203 18.61 -2.29 -10.53
N ALA A 204 17.74 -2.50 -9.54
CA ALA A 204 16.31 -2.40 -9.73
C ALA A 204 15.88 -0.97 -10.12
N ALA A 205 16.56 0.07 -9.62
CA ALA A 205 16.34 1.45 -10.02
C ALA A 205 16.72 1.70 -11.49
N HIS A 206 17.86 1.15 -11.95
CA HIS A 206 18.23 1.19 -13.37
C HIS A 206 17.20 0.52 -14.30
N HIS A 207 16.41 -0.43 -13.79
CA HIS A 207 15.33 -1.09 -14.50
C HIS A 207 13.93 -0.47 -14.25
N GLY A 208 13.86 0.72 -13.64
CA GLY A 208 12.61 1.45 -13.43
C GLY A 208 11.67 0.80 -12.40
N LYS A 209 12.20 0.05 -11.43
CA LYS A 209 11.43 -0.48 -10.30
C LYS A 209 11.49 0.42 -9.06
N PHE A 210 12.62 1.12 -8.92
CA PHE A 210 12.87 2.10 -7.88
C PHE A 210 13.33 3.42 -8.49
N ALA A 211 13.22 4.51 -7.74
CA ALA A 211 13.83 5.80 -8.03
C ALA A 211 14.64 6.29 -6.80
N PRO A 212 15.80 6.95 -6.98
CA PRO A 212 16.51 7.59 -5.88
C PRO A 212 15.69 8.73 -5.26
N GLU A 213 15.63 8.78 -3.94
CA GLU A 213 15.02 9.89 -3.20
C GLU A 213 16.13 10.85 -2.73
N PHE A 214 16.12 12.07 -3.26
CA PHE A 214 17.12 13.09 -2.94
C PHE A 214 16.77 13.82 -1.64
N GLY A 215 17.78 14.10 -0.82
CA GLY A 215 17.60 14.86 0.42
C GLY A 215 17.17 14.02 1.63
N SER A 216 17.17 12.70 1.55
CA SER A 216 16.84 11.81 2.67
C SER A 216 17.67 12.10 3.93
N GLY A 217 18.94 12.49 3.81
CA GLY A 217 19.78 12.90 4.96
C GLY A 217 19.27 14.12 5.75
N LEU A 218 18.34 14.92 5.19
CA LEU A 218 17.68 16.02 5.90
C LEU A 218 16.53 15.53 6.80
N PHE A 219 15.92 14.39 6.46
CA PHE A 219 14.77 13.81 7.16
C PHE A 219 15.12 12.55 7.96
N HIS A 220 16.25 11.92 7.63
CA HIS A 220 16.77 10.69 8.22
C HIS A 220 18.24 10.90 8.62
N PRO A 221 18.52 11.26 9.89
CA PRO A 221 19.88 11.45 10.37
C PRO A 221 20.76 10.22 10.09
N GLY A 222 21.91 10.45 9.46
CA GLY A 222 22.85 9.37 9.10
C GLY A 222 22.46 8.55 7.86
N ALA A 223 21.35 8.89 7.18
CA ALA A 223 21.03 8.28 5.89
C ALA A 223 22.06 8.68 4.84
N THR A 224 22.44 7.69 4.03
CA THR A 224 23.48 7.80 2.99
C THR A 224 22.88 7.79 1.60
N ARG A 225 21.85 6.97 1.38
CA ARG A 225 21.05 6.92 0.15
C ARG A 225 19.66 6.37 0.46
N SER A 226 18.67 6.75 -0.34
CA SER A 226 17.30 6.24 -0.22
C SER A 226 16.71 5.97 -1.60
N TYR A 227 15.87 4.94 -1.70
CA TYR A 227 15.22 4.52 -2.93
C TYR A 227 13.77 4.18 -2.67
N LYS A 228 12.88 4.71 -3.52
CA LYS A 228 11.44 4.51 -3.47
C LYS A 228 10.96 3.64 -4.60
N GLN A 229 10.15 2.63 -4.32
CA GLN A 229 9.45 1.82 -5.31
C GLN A 229 8.56 2.76 -6.16
N ILE A 230 8.45 2.53 -7.47
CA ILE A 230 7.67 3.42 -8.35
C ILE A 230 6.51 2.73 -9.08
N GLN A 231 6.11 1.57 -8.58
CA GLN A 231 5.09 0.71 -9.19
C GLN A 231 3.69 1.31 -9.10
N PHE A 232 3.34 1.93 -7.98
CA PHE A 232 2.01 2.47 -7.71
C PHE A 232 2.03 4.01 -7.67
N GLY A 233 0.87 4.66 -7.74
CA GLY A 233 0.75 6.09 -7.44
C GLY A 233 0.96 6.40 -5.96
N GLU A 234 0.55 5.45 -5.11
CA GLU A 234 0.50 5.57 -3.66
C GLU A 234 1.06 4.34 -2.95
N ALA A 235 1.38 4.48 -1.66
CA ALA A 235 1.77 3.40 -0.76
C ALA A 235 2.94 2.54 -1.28
N ASN A 236 3.98 3.17 -1.81
CA ASN A 236 5.20 2.52 -2.29
C ASN A 236 6.19 2.30 -1.14
N VAL A 237 6.95 1.19 -1.19
CA VAL A 237 8.03 0.96 -0.22
C VAL A 237 9.20 1.88 -0.50
N GLN A 238 9.73 2.51 0.54
CA GLN A 238 11.01 3.19 0.50
C GLN A 238 12.03 2.44 1.36
N LEU A 239 13.26 2.36 0.85
CA LEU A 239 14.40 1.75 1.51
C LEU A 239 15.49 2.81 1.69
N THR A 240 15.64 3.28 2.93
CA THR A 240 16.68 4.24 3.31
C THR A 240 17.85 3.50 3.96
N PHE A 241 19.08 3.74 3.48
CA PHE A 241 20.28 3.03 3.92
C PHE A 241 21.16 3.93 4.78
N HIS A 242 21.67 3.39 5.88
CA HIS A 242 22.60 4.04 6.79
C HIS A 242 23.94 3.31 6.73
N GLU A 243 24.68 3.46 5.62
CA GLU A 243 25.89 2.65 5.35
C GLU A 243 27.03 2.87 6.35
N GLY A 244 26.98 3.93 7.15
CA GLY A 244 27.91 4.15 8.26
C GLY A 244 27.63 3.29 9.50
N ASP A 245 26.44 2.71 9.60
CA ASP A 245 26.02 1.84 10.70
C ASP A 245 25.99 0.39 10.21
N THR A 246 26.92 -0.42 10.71
CA THR A 246 27.19 -1.77 10.21
C THR A 246 27.31 -2.78 11.33
N LYS A 247 26.94 -4.02 11.04
CA LYS A 247 27.00 -5.14 11.97
C LYS A 247 27.34 -6.42 11.23
N GLN A 248 28.18 -7.27 11.81
CA GLN A 248 28.41 -8.62 11.27
C GLN A 248 27.41 -9.59 11.94
N ILE A 249 26.61 -10.29 11.14
CA ILE A 249 25.61 -11.26 11.62
C ILE A 249 25.86 -12.57 10.89
N ASP A 250 26.18 -13.64 11.64
CA ASP A 250 26.48 -14.97 11.09
C ASP A 250 27.49 -14.97 9.94
N GLY A 251 28.52 -14.11 10.06
CA GLY A 251 29.56 -13.93 9.03
C GLY A 251 29.16 -13.09 7.82
N VAL A 252 27.95 -12.52 7.81
CA VAL A 252 27.45 -11.61 6.77
C VAL A 252 27.66 -10.16 7.21
N ASP A 253 28.31 -9.37 6.35
CA ASP A 253 28.42 -7.92 6.53
C ASP A 253 27.07 -7.26 6.26
N CYS A 254 26.48 -6.69 7.30
CA CYS A 254 25.19 -6.01 7.22
C CYS A 254 25.33 -4.50 7.42
N VAL A 255 24.39 -3.77 6.82
CA VAL A 255 24.19 -2.33 7.01
C VAL A 255 22.83 -2.10 7.63
N LYS A 256 22.67 -1.01 8.39
CA LYS A 256 21.35 -0.60 8.85
C LYS A 256 20.52 -0.06 7.68
N VAL A 257 19.28 -0.55 7.58
CA VAL A 257 18.27 -0.11 6.63
C VAL A 257 17.02 0.31 7.39
N GLU A 258 16.35 1.34 6.90
CA GLU A 258 15.07 1.87 7.35
C GLU A 258 14.04 1.63 6.24
N PRO A 259 13.27 0.53 6.31
CA PRO A 259 12.11 0.33 5.46
C PRO A 259 10.91 1.13 5.98
N ASP A 260 10.27 1.87 5.08
CA ASP A 260 9.03 2.60 5.34
C ASP A 260 8.08 2.47 4.13
N ILE A 261 6.82 2.89 4.30
CA ILE A 261 5.90 3.11 3.18
C ILE A 261 5.46 4.57 3.19
N ASP A 262 5.78 5.25 2.10
CA ASP A 262 5.27 6.57 1.81
C ASP A 262 3.91 6.49 1.15
N TYR A 263 3.00 7.34 1.60
CA TYR A 263 1.67 7.44 1.01
C TYR A 263 1.68 7.86 -0.45
N TYR A 264 2.63 8.70 -0.87
CA TYR A 264 2.55 9.38 -2.16
C TYR A 264 3.87 9.28 -2.92
N LYS A 265 3.76 9.00 -4.22
CA LYS A 265 4.90 8.94 -5.14
C LYS A 265 5.55 10.31 -5.39
N ASP A 266 4.75 11.37 -5.50
CA ASP A 266 5.20 12.73 -5.78
C ASP A 266 4.37 13.76 -4.98
N LEU A 267 5.01 14.70 -4.27
CA LEU A 267 4.35 15.83 -3.61
C LEU A 267 3.52 16.71 -4.59
N GLY A 268 3.76 16.61 -5.90
CA GLY A 268 3.00 17.32 -6.94
C GLY A 268 1.67 16.68 -7.32
N ALA A 269 1.47 15.39 -7.05
CA ALA A 269 0.21 14.69 -7.33
C ALA A 269 -0.93 15.07 -6.36
N HIS A 270 -0.60 15.83 -5.31
CA HIS A 270 -1.52 16.29 -4.27
C HIS A 270 -2.65 17.22 -4.75
N ALA A 271 -2.58 17.80 -5.94
CA ALA A 271 -3.57 18.78 -6.38
C ALA A 271 -4.86 18.17 -6.97
N LEU A 272 -4.87 16.90 -7.37
CA LEU A 272 -6.05 16.25 -7.99
C LEU A 272 -6.88 15.40 -7.01
N LEU A 273 -6.34 15.13 -5.83
CA LEU A 273 -6.93 14.26 -4.79
C LEU A 273 -7.20 15.01 -3.47
N GLU A 274 -7.50 16.31 -3.53
CA GLU A 274 -7.85 17.16 -2.37
C GLU A 274 -9.22 16.79 -1.75
N VAL A 275 -9.51 15.48 -1.63
CA VAL A 275 -10.78 14.91 -1.16
C VAL A 275 -10.62 13.64 -0.31
N ILE A 276 -9.40 13.26 0.12
CA ILE A 276 -9.24 12.42 1.32
C ILE A 276 -9.02 13.39 2.49
N PRO A 277 -10.04 13.67 3.34
CA PRO A 277 -9.96 14.75 4.33
C PRO A 277 -8.97 14.53 5.48
N ASN A 278 -8.15 13.48 5.44
CA ASN A 278 -7.16 13.17 6.49
C ASN A 278 -5.70 13.25 6.03
N ALA A 279 -5.41 13.55 4.76
CA ALA A 279 -4.05 13.63 4.24
C ALA A 279 -3.24 14.85 4.74
N ILE A 280 -3.83 15.71 5.58
CA ILE A 280 -3.19 16.89 6.18
C ILE A 280 -3.19 16.75 7.70
N THR A 281 -2.55 15.71 8.21
CA THR A 281 -1.95 15.79 9.54
C THR A 281 -0.50 15.41 9.34
N GLY A 282 0.44 16.33 9.59
CA GLY A 282 1.88 16.06 9.51
C GLY A 282 2.37 15.09 10.60
N GLY A 283 1.63 13.99 10.82
CA GLY A 283 1.98 12.87 11.68
C GLY A 283 2.57 11.73 10.86
N LEU A 284 3.06 10.71 11.58
CA LEU A 284 3.57 9.47 10.99
C LEU A 284 2.51 8.82 10.11
N THR A 285 2.94 8.14 9.05
CA THR A 285 2.07 7.34 8.16
C THR A 285 1.18 6.40 8.99
N ASN A 286 -0.14 6.50 8.81
CA ASN A 286 -1.14 5.62 9.40
C ASN A 286 -1.22 4.29 8.63
N PRO A 287 -0.95 3.15 9.29
CA PRO A 287 -0.93 1.84 8.62
C PRO A 287 -2.32 1.37 8.14
N LYS A 288 -3.42 1.97 8.60
CA LYS A 288 -4.76 1.73 8.03
C LYS A 288 -4.88 2.26 6.60
N GLU A 289 -4.31 3.44 6.34
CA GLU A 289 -4.35 4.05 5.01
C GLU A 289 -3.44 3.28 4.05
N VAL A 290 -2.26 2.84 4.50
CA VAL A 290 -1.38 1.97 3.70
C VAL A 290 -2.10 0.67 3.30
N TYR A 291 -2.82 0.05 4.23
CA TYR A 291 -3.62 -1.16 3.96
C TYR A 291 -4.64 -0.94 2.85
N VAL A 292 -5.38 0.17 2.89
CA VAL A 292 -6.39 0.53 1.89
C VAL A 292 -5.72 0.85 0.55
N LEU A 293 -4.79 1.81 0.53
CA LEU A 293 -4.17 2.33 -0.69
C LEU A 293 -3.43 1.24 -1.45
N ARG A 294 -2.61 0.44 -0.76
CA ARG A 294 -1.83 -0.62 -1.41
C ARG A 294 -2.71 -1.78 -1.90
N TRP A 295 -3.78 -2.10 -1.19
CA TRP A 295 -4.75 -3.10 -1.65
C TRP A 295 -5.46 -2.62 -2.94
N ILE A 296 -5.98 -1.39 -2.95
CA ILE A 296 -6.63 -0.78 -4.12
C ILE A 296 -5.66 -0.74 -5.31
N ALA A 297 -4.46 -0.18 -5.11
CA ALA A 297 -3.46 -0.05 -6.16
C ALA A 297 -3.00 -1.41 -6.70
N GLY A 298 -2.82 -2.40 -5.81
CA GLY A 298 -2.46 -3.76 -6.20
C GLY A 298 -3.53 -4.45 -7.03
N ARG A 299 -4.80 -4.35 -6.61
CA ARG A 299 -5.98 -4.86 -7.35
C ARG A 299 -6.08 -4.22 -8.72
N HIS A 300 -5.95 -2.90 -8.80
CA HIS A 300 -6.00 -2.17 -10.06
C HIS A 300 -4.85 -2.52 -11.01
N ALA A 301 -3.63 -2.68 -10.48
CA ALA A 301 -2.46 -3.05 -11.26
C ALA A 301 -2.43 -4.54 -11.69
N GLY A 302 -3.36 -5.37 -11.19
CA GLY A 302 -3.41 -6.79 -11.50
C GLY A 302 -2.23 -7.60 -10.95
N VAL A 303 -1.63 -7.15 -9.84
CA VAL A 303 -0.53 -7.87 -9.17
C VAL A 303 -1.05 -8.82 -8.08
N PRO A 304 -0.23 -9.74 -7.54
CA PRO A 304 -0.65 -10.60 -6.45
C PRO A 304 -1.28 -9.83 -5.28
N GLU A 305 -2.24 -10.48 -4.60
CA GLU A 305 -3.00 -9.83 -3.54
C GLU A 305 -2.08 -9.39 -2.39
N PHE A 306 -2.13 -8.09 -2.06
CA PHE A 306 -1.47 -7.56 -0.87
C PHE A 306 -2.22 -8.03 0.39
N ASN A 307 -1.69 -8.98 1.16
CA ASN A 307 -2.32 -9.58 2.34
C ASN A 307 -1.40 -9.58 3.57
N PRO A 308 -1.40 -8.50 4.38
CA PRO A 308 -0.49 -8.33 5.51
C PRO A 308 -0.93 -9.08 6.78
N LEU A 309 -1.69 -10.16 6.64
CA LEU A 309 -2.09 -11.05 7.75
C LEU A 309 -2.96 -10.42 8.84
N TYR A 310 -3.55 -9.26 8.55
CA TYR A 310 -4.58 -8.64 9.37
C TYR A 310 -5.68 -8.07 8.50
N ILE A 311 -6.81 -7.78 9.15
CA ILE A 311 -7.93 -7.02 8.58
C ILE A 311 -8.29 -5.88 9.51
N ILE A 312 -9.12 -4.96 9.03
CA ILE A 312 -9.68 -3.86 9.84
C ILE A 312 -11.17 -4.11 10.03
N VAL A 313 -11.63 -4.13 11.28
CA VAL A 313 -13.02 -4.41 11.68
C VAL A 313 -13.56 -3.37 12.65
#